data_AF-A0A6P1DX58-F1
#
_entry.id   AF-A0A6P1DX58-F1
#
_cell.length_a   1.000
_cell.length_b   1.000
_cell.length_c   1.000
_cell.angle_alpha   90.00
_cell.angle_beta   90.00
_cell.angle_gamma   90.00
#
_symmetry.space_group_name_H-M   'P 1'
#
loop_
_entity.id
_entity.type
_entity.pdbx_description
1 polymer ?
#
loop_
_entity_poly.entity_id
_entity_poly.type
_entity_poly.pdbx_seq_one_letter_code
_entity_poly.pdbx_strand_id
1 'polypeptide(L)' 'MNAKTSAALITDAAPIEQILNHIGEPSRPPRIAPARGLTGWDDDLGPMPDWDLHGQPEPHVEFDQRIAW' A
#
# COMPACT_ATOMS: atom_id res chain seq x y z
N MET A 1 25.01 -5.23 -28.38
CA MET A 1 25.64 -5.32 -27.05
C MET A 1 24.51 -5.28 -26.03
N ASN A 2 24.32 -6.34 -25.24
CA ASN A 2 23.22 -6.42 -24.29
C ASN A 2 23.77 -5.98 -22.93
N ALA A 3 23.34 -4.82 -22.43
CA ALA A 3 23.76 -4.35 -21.12
C ALA A 3 23.12 -5.25 -20.04
N LYS A 4 23.94 -5.79 -19.13
CA LYS A 4 23.46 -6.56 -17.99
C LYS A 4 23.26 -5.61 -16.82
N THR A 5 22.02 -5.41 -16.40
CA THR A 5 21.69 -4.56 -15.23
C THR A 5 21.92 -5.35 -13.95
N SER A 6 22.67 -4.77 -13.00
CA SER A 6 22.92 -5.30 -11.66
C SER A 6 22.43 -4.28 -10.62
N ALA A 7 21.89 -4.75 -9.50
CA ALA A 7 21.42 -3.91 -8.40
C ALA A 7 22.07 -4.34 -7.08
N ALA A 8 22.17 -3.40 -6.12
CA ALA A 8 22.68 -3.65 -4.77
C ALA A 8 21.58 -3.40 -3.73
N LEU A 9 21.55 -4.21 -2.67
CA LEU A 9 20.67 -4.02 -1.51
C LEU A 9 21.38 -3.15 -0.47
N ILE A 10 20.70 -2.09 -0.02
CA ILE A 10 21.19 -1.18 1.03
C ILE A 10 20.18 -1.20 2.17
N THR A 11 20.64 -1.49 3.39
CA THR A 11 19.79 -1.56 4.59
C THR A 11 20.20 -0.58 5.68
N ASP A 12 21.40 0.00 5.59
CA ASP A 12 21.87 0.97 6.58
C ASP A 12 21.23 2.33 6.35
N ALA A 13 20.86 3.01 7.43
CA ALA A 13 20.10 4.25 7.38
C ALA A 13 20.91 5.39 6.77
N ALA A 14 22.20 5.52 7.11
CA ALA A 14 23.00 6.66 6.67
C ALA A 14 23.15 6.76 5.13
N PRO A 15 23.42 5.67 4.40
CA PRO A 15 23.39 5.68 2.94
C PRO A 15 22.00 5.98 2.35
N ILE A 16 20.94 5.44 2.96
CA ILE A 16 19.56 5.68 2.51
C ILE A 16 19.22 7.16 2.62
N GLU A 17 19.52 7.80 3.76
CA GLU A 17 19.28 9.24 3.97
C GLU A 17 20.04 10.10 2.96
N GLN A 18 21.29 9.75 2.63
CA GLN A 18 22.08 10.47 1.62
C GLN A 18 21.45 10.39 0.23
N ILE A 19 20.97 9.20 -0.17
CA ILE A 19 20.30 9.01 -1.47
C ILE A 19 19.00 9.82 -1.52
N LEU A 20 18.16 9.73 -0.47
CA LEU A 20 16.89 10.45 -0.38
C LEU A 20 17.11 11.97 -0.47
N ASN A 21 18.08 12.50 0.28
CA ASN A 21 18.45 13.92 0.22
C ASN A 21 18.95 14.34 -1.17
N HIS A 22 19.70 13.46 -1.86
CA HIS A 22 20.21 13.74 -3.20
C HIS A 22 19.10 13.82 -4.25
N ILE A 23 18.05 13.00 -4.15
CA ILE A 23 16.90 13.00 -5.07
C ILE A 23 15.78 13.98 -4.66
N GLY A 24 15.92 14.65 -3.52
CA GLY A 24 14.93 15.60 -3.00
C GLY A 24 13.73 14.97 -2.29
N GLU A 25 13.82 13.69 -1.90
CA GLU A 25 12.79 12.99 -1.14
C GLU A 25 12.97 13.19 0.36
N PRO A 26 11.89 13.17 1.17
CA PRO A 26 12.00 13.20 2.62
C PRO A 26 12.79 12.00 3.16
N SER A 27 13.79 12.25 4.00
CA SER A 27 14.57 11.20 4.66
C SER A 27 13.81 10.44 5.76
N ARG A 28 12.68 11.01 6.22
CA ARG A 28 11.83 10.39 7.23
C ARG A 28 10.53 9.91 6.60
N PRO A 29 10.04 8.72 6.99
CA PRO A 29 8.75 8.24 6.53
C PRO A 29 7.64 9.21 6.97
N PRO A 30 6.54 9.31 6.20
CA PRO A 30 5.38 10.08 6.62
C PRO A 30 4.84 9.52 7.92
N ARG A 31 4.33 10.41 8.78
CA ARG A 31 3.62 9.97 9.99
C ARG A 31 2.35 9.24 9.56
N ILE A 32 2.33 7.94 9.78
CA ILE A 32 1.15 7.12 9.54
C ILE A 32 0.14 7.46 10.64
N ALA A 33 -1.03 7.97 10.25
CA ALA A 33 -2.14 8.10 11.19
C ALA A 33 -2.48 6.69 11.72
N PRO A 34 -2.88 6.55 13.00
CA PRO A 34 -3.40 5.28 13.48
C PRO A 34 -4.42 4.74 12.49
N ALA A 35 -4.42 3.42 12.28
CA ALA A 35 -5.51 2.78 11.56
C ALA A 35 -6.80 3.35 12.15
N ARG A 36 -7.68 3.91 11.29
CA ARG A 36 -9.00 4.35 11.76
C ARG A 36 -9.55 3.13 12.50
N GLY A 37 -9.71 3.24 13.82
CA GLY A 37 -10.27 2.14 14.60
C GLY A 37 -11.61 1.74 14.00
N LEU A 38 -12.14 0.58 14.40
CA LEU A 38 -13.52 0.21 14.06
C LEU A 38 -14.42 1.39 14.44
N THR A 39 -14.81 2.17 13.44
CA THR A 39 -15.54 3.41 13.62
C THR A 39 -16.98 3.00 13.44
N GLY A 40 -17.66 2.71 14.56
CA GLY A 40 -19.11 2.59 14.61
C GLY A 40 -19.74 1.44 13.82
N TRP A 41 -19.11 0.26 13.76
CA TRP A 41 -19.77 -0.94 13.21
C TRP A 41 -20.86 -1.50 14.14
N ASP A 42 -20.81 -1.16 15.43
CA ASP A 42 -21.75 -1.68 16.45
C ASP A 42 -22.95 -0.76 16.71
N ASP A 43 -22.87 0.54 16.39
CA ASP A 43 -23.95 1.48 16.65
C ASP A 43 -24.79 1.69 15.39
N ASP A 44 -25.90 0.95 15.32
CA ASP A 44 -26.95 1.00 14.29
C ASP A 44 -26.51 0.66 12.85
N LEU A 45 -26.22 -0.63 12.64
CA LEU A 45 -26.48 -1.24 11.35
C LEU A 45 -28.00 -1.30 11.17
N GLY A 46 -28.59 -0.25 10.60
CA GLY A 46 -29.96 -0.30 10.07
C GLY A 46 -30.18 -1.55 9.20
N PRO A 47 -31.42 -1.85 8.77
CA PRO A 47 -31.71 -3.09 8.04
C PRO A 47 -30.67 -3.35 6.94
N MET A 48 -30.07 -4.54 7.00
CA MET A 48 -29.00 -4.96 6.10
C MET A 48 -29.43 -4.63 4.66
N PRO A 49 -28.66 -3.82 3.92
CA PRO A 49 -29.01 -3.53 2.53
C PRO A 49 -29.03 -4.84 1.74
N ASP A 50 -29.89 -4.90 0.74
CA ASP A 50 -29.94 -6.02 -0.18
C ASP A 50 -28.68 -6.01 -1.07
N TRP A 51 -27.62 -6.66 -0.59
CA TRP A 51 -26.32 -6.74 -1.25
C TRP A 51 -26.40 -7.42 -2.63
N ASP A 52 -27.44 -8.21 -2.89
CA ASP A 52 -27.66 -8.85 -4.18
C ASP A 52 -28.00 -7.82 -5.28
N LEU A 53 -28.51 -6.64 -4.90
CA LEU A 53 -28.72 -5.51 -5.82
C LEU A 53 -27.44 -4.76 -6.17
N HIS A 54 -26.36 -4.96 -5.41
CA HIS A 54 -25.12 -4.20 -5.50
C HIS A 54 -23.94 -5.04 -5.98
N GLY A 55 -24.19 -6.11 -6.76
CA GLY A 55 -23.17 -6.97 -7.32
C GLY A 55 -22.00 -6.17 -7.91
N GLN A 56 -20.81 -6.31 -7.30
CA GLN A 56 -19.62 -5.64 -7.78
C GLN A 56 -19.31 -6.16 -9.20
N PRO A 57 -19.05 -5.28 -10.18
CA PRO A 57 -18.66 -5.73 -11.52
C PRO A 57 -17.38 -6.55 -11.43
N GLU A 58 -17.21 -7.50 -12.36
CA GLU A 58 -15.95 -8.22 -12.46
C GLU A 58 -14.79 -7.22 -12.58
N PRO A 59 -13.76 -7.34 -11.74
CA PRO A 59 -12.61 -6.47 -11.84
C PRO A 59 -11.96 -6.68 -13.21
N HIS A 60 -11.72 -5.58 -13.91
CA HIS A 60 -11.07 -5.58 -15.23
C HIS A 60 -9.58 -5.98 -15.18
N VAL A 61 -9.06 -6.31 -13.99
CA VAL A 61 -7.68 -6.70 -13.73
C VAL A 61 -7.69 -8.00 -12.94
N GLU A 62 -6.95 -8.99 -13.44
CA GLU A 62 -6.74 -10.26 -12.74
C GLU A 62 -5.95 -9.99 -11.44
N PHE A 63 -6.52 -10.37 -10.31
CA PHE A 63 -5.87 -10.23 -9.02
C PHE A 63 -4.61 -11.12 -8.99
N ASP A 64 -3.43 -10.50 -8.99
CA ASP A 64 -2.15 -11.22 -8.98
C ASP A 64 -1.90 -11.88 -7.62
N GLN A 65 -2.26 -13.16 -7.52
CA GLN A 65 -2.12 -13.98 -6.32
C GLN A 65 -0.67 -14.24 -5.90
N ARG A 66 0.31 -13.74 -6.66
CA ARG A 66 1.75 -13.88 -6.31
C ARG A 66 2.21 -12.86 -5.28
N ILE A 67 1.38 -11.88 -4.92
CA ILE A 67 1.65 -11.00 -3.79
C ILE A 67 1.23 -11.71 -2.51
N ALA A 68 2.18 -12.39 -1.88
CA ALA A 68 2.06 -12.87 -0.51
C ALA A 68 2.32 -11.70 0.45
N TRP A 69 1.39 -11.49 1.38
CA TRP A 69 1.54 -10.58 2.51
C TRP A 69 2.42 -11.19 3.60
#